data_AF-A0A7X6YZ51-F1
#
_entry.id   AF-A0A7X6YZ51-F1
#
_cell.length_a   1.000
_cell.length_b   1.000
_cell.length_c   1.000
_cell.angle_alpha   90.00
_cell.angle_beta   90.00
_cell.angle_gamma   90.00
#
_symmetry.space_group_name_H-M   'P 1'
#
loop_
_entity.id
_entity.type
_entity.pdbx_description
1 polymer ?
#
loop_
_entity_poly.entity_id
_entity_poly.type
_entity_poly.pdbx_seq_one_letter_code
_entity_poly.pdbx_strand_id
1 'polypeptide(L)'
;MGFYRIRNLVLLQLGNRFKLAKKGIVAVSLTVVLSFVGLLAMTGVFIGLLLVFKSFFYIPLTRNFLFFLVVLIQFLNIIALMSSMITSLYGSKDNPILLSMPAEGSEVFYSKLIVAYINEFIKSLYITLPLMLGFGILCGLNIWFFVASAILTFI
;
A
#
# COMPACT_ATOMS: atom_id res chain seq x y z
N MET A 1 21.13 21.83 6.40
CA MET A 1 21.64 20.54 6.92
C MET A 1 20.54 19.53 7.30
N GLY A 2 19.30 19.93 7.61
CA GLY A 2 18.25 19.00 8.09
C GLY A 2 17.68 17.98 7.07
N PHE A 3 17.54 18.34 5.79
CA PHE A 3 16.94 17.45 4.78
C PHE A 3 17.71 16.13 4.58
N TYR A 4 19.05 16.19 4.60
CA TYR A 4 19.92 15.01 4.49
C TYR A 4 19.80 14.07 5.70
N ARG A 5 19.61 14.63 6.90
CA ARG A 5 19.40 13.85 8.13
C ARG A 5 18.05 13.14 8.14
N ILE A 6 16.97 13.85 7.79
CA ILE A 6 15.63 13.26 7.68
C ILE A 6 15.64 12.11 6.67
N ARG A 7 16.25 12.31 5.49
CA ARG A 7 16.39 11.25 4.47
C ARG A 7 17.10 10.02 5.02
N ASN A 8 18.21 10.18 5.74
CA ASN A 8 18.95 9.05 6.32
C ASN A 8 18.14 8.31 7.38
N LEU A 9 17.41 9.03 8.24
CA LEU A 9 16.51 8.42 9.24
C LEU A 9 15.38 7.62 8.56
N VAL A 10 14.79 8.17 7.50
CA VAL A 10 13.77 7.49 6.68
C VAL A 10 14.34 6.23 6.05
N LEU A 11 15.53 6.31 5.44
CA LEU A 11 16.19 5.17 4.82
C LEU A 11 16.56 4.07 5.83
N LEU A 12 16.99 4.44 7.03
CA LEU A 12 17.26 3.48 8.11
C LEU A 12 15.99 2.78 8.58
N GLN A 13 14.90 3.54 8.77
CA GLN A 13 13.61 2.99 9.18
C GLN A 13 13.00 2.08 8.10
N LEU A 14 13.05 2.49 6.82
CA LEU A 14 12.62 1.67 5.69
C LEU A 14 13.51 0.43 5.53
N GLY A 15 14.83 0.58 5.65
CA GLY A 15 15.79 -0.52 5.54
C GLY A 15 15.58 -1.60 6.60
N ASN A 16 15.23 -1.21 7.83
CA ASN A 16 14.91 -2.15 8.91
C ASN A 16 13.52 -2.80 8.70
N ARG A 17 12.50 -2.01 8.35
CA ARG A 17 11.13 -2.48 8.09
C ARG A 17 11.04 -3.46 6.91
N PHE A 18 11.66 -3.12 5.79
CA PHE A 18 11.64 -3.94 4.57
C PHE A 18 12.82 -4.93 4.48
N LYS A 19 13.70 -4.96 5.51
CA LYS A 19 14.93 -5.78 5.56
C LYS A 19 15.82 -5.63 4.31
N LEU A 20 15.74 -4.50 3.61
CA LEU A 20 16.42 -4.26 2.33
C LEU A 20 17.93 -4.09 2.49
N ALA A 21 18.38 -3.55 3.64
CA ALA A 21 19.79 -3.16 3.84
C ALA A 21 20.78 -4.34 3.97
N LYS A 22 20.31 -5.58 4.21
CA LYS A 22 21.18 -6.77 4.40
C LYS A 22 21.06 -7.81 3.28
N LYS A 23 20.26 -7.56 2.25
CA LYS A 23 19.99 -8.53 1.18
C LYS A 23 20.84 -8.19 -0.05
N GLY A 24 21.63 -9.16 -0.52
CA GLY A 24 22.32 -9.05 -1.82
C GLY A 24 21.34 -8.91 -2.99
N ILE A 25 21.83 -8.52 -4.16
CA ILE A 25 21.02 -8.24 -5.37
C ILE A 25 20.00 -9.36 -5.66
N VAL A 26 20.40 -10.62 -5.49
CA VAL A 26 19.54 -11.81 -5.68
C VAL A 26 18.40 -11.89 -4.66
N ALA A 27 18.63 -11.51 -3.40
CA ALA A 27 17.59 -11.54 -2.37
C ALA A 27 16.60 -10.36 -2.50
N VAL A 28 17.05 -9.25 -3.07
CA VAL A 28 16.16 -8.12 -3.42
C VAL A 28 15.28 -8.50 -4.61
N SER A 29 15.84 -9.06 -5.69
CA SER A 29 15.05 -9.50 -6.85
C SER A 29 14.01 -10.56 -6.47
N LEU A 30 14.37 -11.50 -5.61
CA LEU A 30 13.44 -12.54 -5.13
C LEU A 30 12.29 -11.96 -4.30
N THR A 31 12.56 -10.90 -3.52
CA THR A 31 11.52 -10.21 -2.75
C THR A 31 10.56 -9.46 -3.68
N VAL A 32 11.06 -8.81 -4.73
CA VAL A 32 10.24 -8.14 -5.75
C VAL A 32 9.37 -9.13 -6.52
N VAL A 33 9.94 -10.28 -6.90
CA VAL A 33 9.17 -11.36 -7.56
C VAL A 33 8.08 -11.89 -6.64
N LEU A 34 8.39 -12.15 -5.36
CA LEU A 34 7.40 -12.61 -4.39
C LEU A 34 6.26 -11.61 -4.20
N SER A 35 6.59 -10.32 -4.17
CA SER A 35 5.65 -9.21 -4.14
C SER A 35 4.73 -9.21 -5.37
N PHE A 36 5.28 -9.43 -6.56
CA PHE A 36 4.50 -9.51 -7.80
C PHE A 36 3.56 -10.73 -7.82
N VAL A 37 4.05 -11.89 -7.37
CA VAL A 37 3.23 -13.10 -7.20
C VAL A 37 2.10 -12.85 -6.18
N GLY A 38 2.39 -12.15 -5.08
CA GLY A 38 1.37 -11.73 -4.11
C GLY A 38 0.29 -10.84 -4.73
N LEU A 39 0.67 -9.92 -5.62
CA LEU A 39 -0.27 -9.05 -6.35
C LEU A 39 -1.16 -9.86 -7.29
N LEU A 40 -0.60 -10.81 -8.04
CA LEU A 40 -1.37 -11.73 -8.89
C LEU A 40 -2.34 -12.59 -8.07
N ALA A 41 -1.88 -13.14 -6.94
CA ALA A 41 -2.72 -13.91 -6.04
C ALA A 41 -3.88 -13.08 -5.50
N MET A 42 -3.62 -11.85 -5.05
CA MET A 42 -4.66 -10.91 -4.61
C MET A 42 -5.65 -10.59 -5.73
N THR A 43 -5.19 -10.44 -6.96
CA THR A 43 -6.07 -10.23 -8.12
C THR A 43 -7.01 -11.42 -8.31
N GLY A 44 -6.51 -12.64 -8.17
CA GLY A 44 -7.32 -13.85 -8.17
C GLY A 44 -8.37 -13.88 -7.05
N VAL A 45 -8.01 -13.45 -5.84
CA VAL A 45 -8.96 -13.34 -4.72
C VAL A 45 -10.09 -12.35 -5.02
N PHE A 46 -9.76 -11.17 -5.55
CA PHE A 46 -10.77 -10.17 -5.93
C PHE A 46 -11.67 -10.64 -7.07
N ILE A 47 -11.12 -11.37 -8.05
CA ILE A 47 -11.92 -12.01 -9.10
C ILE A 47 -12.93 -12.98 -8.47
N GLY A 48 -12.47 -13.86 -7.57
CA GLY A 48 -13.35 -14.79 -6.85
C GLY A 48 -14.44 -14.07 -6.08
N LEU A 49 -14.09 -13.00 -5.36
CA LEU A 49 -15.05 -12.18 -4.61
C LEU A 49 -16.10 -11.55 -5.53
N LEU A 50 -15.69 -10.95 -6.65
CA LEU A 50 -16.58 -10.35 -7.63
C LEU A 50 -17.50 -11.39 -8.30
N LEU A 51 -17.01 -12.61 -8.53
CA LEU A 51 -17.83 -13.71 -9.05
C LEU A 51 -18.90 -14.15 -8.05
N VAL A 52 -18.61 -14.14 -6.75
CA VAL A 52 -19.62 -14.39 -5.70
C VAL A 52 -20.70 -13.31 -5.73
N PHE A 53 -20.32 -12.03 -5.82
CA PHE A 53 -21.29 -10.94 -5.97
C PHE A 53 -22.18 -11.08 -7.21
N LYS A 54 -21.58 -11.48 -8.34
CA LYS A 54 -22.32 -11.69 -9.59
C LYS A 54 -23.24 -12.91 -9.54
N SER A 55 -22.74 -14.04 -9.05
CA SER A 55 -23.40 -15.35 -9.22
C SER A 55 -24.30 -15.73 -8.04
N PHE A 56 -23.91 -15.37 -6.82
CA PHE A 56 -24.67 -15.68 -5.61
C PHE A 56 -25.69 -14.58 -5.27
N PHE A 57 -25.27 -13.31 -5.35
CA PHE A 57 -26.12 -12.16 -5.03
C PHE A 57 -26.86 -11.59 -6.24
N TYR A 58 -26.62 -12.09 -7.45
CA TYR A 58 -27.20 -11.59 -8.71
C TYR A 58 -27.00 -10.07 -8.91
N ILE A 59 -25.94 -9.50 -8.34
CA ILE A 59 -25.63 -8.07 -8.50
C ILE A 59 -24.88 -7.88 -9.82
N PRO A 60 -25.40 -7.06 -10.76
CA PRO A 60 -24.71 -6.82 -12.01
C PRO A 60 -23.43 -6.01 -11.79
N LEU A 61 -22.32 -6.49 -12.35
CA LEU A 61 -21.01 -5.82 -12.37
C LEU A 61 -21.05 -4.60 -13.30
N THR A 62 -21.73 -3.55 -12.88
CA THR A 62 -21.82 -2.28 -13.60
C THR A 62 -20.74 -1.30 -13.16
N ARG A 63 -20.55 -0.22 -13.93
CA ARG A 63 -19.62 0.86 -13.58
C ARG A 63 -19.93 1.47 -12.20
N ASN A 64 -21.22 1.62 -11.87
CA ASN A 64 -21.64 2.19 -10.59
C ASN A 64 -21.26 1.30 -9.41
N PHE A 65 -21.30 -0.03 -9.60
CA PHE A 65 -20.86 -1.00 -8.60
C PHE A 65 -19.35 -0.91 -8.34
N LEU A 66 -18.53 -0.77 -9.40
CA LEU A 66 -17.09 -0.53 -9.23
C LEU A 66 -16.81 0.77 -8.47
N PHE A 67 -17.48 1.87 -8.82
CA PHE A 67 -17.32 3.14 -8.09
C PHE A 67 -17.68 2.99 -6.61
N PHE A 68 -18.78 2.33 -6.32
CA PHE A 68 -19.20 2.05 -4.94
C PHE A 68 -18.13 1.25 -4.18
N LEU A 69 -17.61 0.17 -4.76
CA LEU A 69 -16.56 -0.64 -4.13
C LEU A 69 -15.26 0.15 -3.90
N VAL A 70 -14.84 0.95 -4.88
CA VAL A 70 -13.64 1.78 -4.73
C VAL A 70 -13.83 2.79 -3.60
N VAL A 71 -14.96 3.51 -3.57
CA VAL A 71 -15.24 4.48 -2.49
C VAL A 71 -15.29 3.79 -1.13
N LEU A 72 -15.90 2.61 -1.03
CA LEU A 72 -15.96 1.84 0.20
C LEU A 72 -14.55 1.45 0.68
N ILE A 73 -13.71 0.93 -0.21
CA ILE A 73 -12.33 0.57 0.13
C ILE A 73 -11.53 1.81 0.54
N GLN A 74 -11.70 2.94 -0.14
CA GLN A 74 -11.00 4.16 0.23
C GLN A 74 -11.44 4.68 1.59
N PHE A 75 -12.73 4.57 1.92
CA PHE A 75 -13.22 4.90 3.26
C PHE A 75 -12.58 4.00 4.34
N LEU A 76 -12.50 2.69 4.11
CA LEU A 76 -11.83 1.76 5.02
C LEU A 76 -10.32 2.04 5.13
N ASN A 77 -9.66 2.39 4.02
CA ASN A 77 -8.25 2.77 4.00
C ASN A 77 -7.98 4.00 4.85
N ILE A 78 -8.85 5.02 4.82
CA ILE A 78 -8.71 6.22 5.67
C ILE A 78 -8.76 5.84 7.16
N ILE A 79 -9.70 4.98 7.55
CA ILE A 79 -9.81 4.51 8.95
C ILE A 79 -8.57 3.71 9.34
N ALA A 80 -8.12 2.80 8.48
CA ALA A 80 -6.92 2.00 8.71
C ALA A 80 -5.67 2.88 8.84
N LEU A 81 -5.56 3.92 8.00
CA LEU A 81 -4.46 4.88 8.01
C LEU A 81 -4.43 5.68 9.32
N MET A 82 -5.56 6.15 9.83
CA MET A 82 -5.63 6.83 11.13
C MET A 82 -5.11 5.93 12.26
N SER A 83 -5.57 4.68 12.32
CA SER A 83 -5.12 3.71 13.33
C SER A 83 -3.63 3.39 13.23
N SER A 84 -3.15 3.18 12.00
CA SER A 84 -1.74 2.88 11.71
C SER A 84 -0.84 4.07 12.04
N MET A 85 -1.25 5.30 11.75
CA MET A 85 -0.51 6.52 12.09
C MET A 85 -0.36 6.69 13.60
N ILE A 86 -1.45 6.52 14.37
CA ILE A 86 -1.39 6.60 15.83
C ILE A 86 -0.40 5.58 16.39
N THR A 87 -0.48 4.34 15.90
CA THR A 87 0.40 3.25 16.35
C THR A 87 1.86 3.49 15.94
N SER A 88 2.11 4.03 14.75
CA SER A 88 3.45 4.31 14.24
C SER A 88 4.12 5.52 14.91
N LEU A 89 3.34 6.56 15.22
CA LEU A 89 3.84 7.78 15.86
C LEU A 89 4.04 7.60 17.36
N TYR A 90 3.04 7.06 18.07
CA TYR A 90 3.05 7.02 19.53
C TYR A 90 3.38 5.64 20.11
N GLY A 91 2.95 4.56 19.45
CA GLY A 91 3.04 3.19 19.98
C GLY A 91 4.28 2.38 19.56
N SER A 92 5.16 2.92 18.70
CA SER A 92 6.26 2.11 18.17
C SER A 92 7.37 1.92 19.22
N LYS A 93 7.82 0.67 19.43
CA LYS A 93 8.98 0.33 20.27
C LYS A 93 10.30 0.99 19.84
N ASP A 94 10.34 1.54 18.62
CA ASP A 94 11.49 2.26 18.07
C ASP A 94 11.56 3.73 18.52
N ASN A 95 10.52 4.26 19.21
CA ASN A 95 10.48 5.63 19.70
C ASN A 95 11.65 5.99 20.63
N PRO A 96 11.98 5.17 21.65
CA PRO A 96 13.09 5.46 22.56
C PRO A 96 14.45 5.46 21.85
N ILE A 97 14.62 4.63 20.81
CA ILE A 97 15.86 4.51 20.03
C ILE A 97 16.04 5.70 19.08
N LEU A 98 14.94 6.23 18.54
CA LEU A 98 14.98 7.40 17.67
C LEU A 98 15.13 8.72 18.45
N LEU A 99 14.59 8.77 19.67
CA LEU A 99 14.75 9.91 20.58
C LEU A 99 16.15 9.99 21.22
N SER A 100 16.92 8.89 21.21
CA SER A 100 18.30 8.88 21.69
C SER A 100 19.33 9.28 20.63
N MET A 101 18.91 9.46 19.38
CA MET A 101 19.77 9.98 18.31
C MET A 101 19.92 11.50 18.43
N PRO A 102 21.07 12.09 18.04
CA PRO A 102 21.30 13.54 18.05
C PRO A 102 20.57 14.23 16.88
N ALA A 103 19.25 14.08 16.83
CA ALA A 103 18.33 14.67 15.86
C ALA A 103 17.28 15.52 16.59
N GLU A 104 16.79 16.57 15.94
CA GLU A 104 15.71 17.37 16.52
C GLU A 104 14.41 16.54 16.57
N GLY A 105 13.58 16.77 17.60
CA GLY A 105 12.29 16.06 17.73
C GLY A 105 11.37 16.25 16.51
N SER A 106 11.47 17.40 15.85
CA SER A 106 10.81 17.70 14.57
C SER A 106 11.28 16.78 13.44
N GLU A 107 12.59 16.56 13.29
CA GLU A 107 13.19 15.70 12.27
C GLU A 107 12.76 14.23 12.44
N VAL A 108 12.67 13.75 13.68
CA VAL A 108 12.20 12.39 14.00
C VAL A 108 10.71 12.23 13.67
N PHE A 109 9.90 13.25 13.97
CA PHE A 109 8.47 13.25 13.64
C PHE A 109 8.25 13.19 12.13
N TYR A 110 8.91 14.05 11.34
CA TYR A 110 8.79 14.03 9.88
C TYR A 110 9.26 12.71 9.27
N SER A 111 10.35 12.13 9.77
CA SER A 111 10.82 10.82 9.30
C SER A 111 9.76 9.73 9.48
N LYS A 112 9.12 9.68 10.66
CA LYS A 112 8.07 8.69 10.94
C LYS A 112 6.82 8.90 10.10
N LEU A 113 6.44 10.14 9.86
CA LEU A 113 5.31 10.48 9.00
C LEU A 113 5.55 9.97 7.59
N ILE A 114 6.74 10.20 7.03
CA ILE A 114 7.12 9.72 5.68
C ILE A 114 7.09 8.20 5.61
N VAL A 115 7.64 7.50 6.61
CA VAL A 115 7.66 6.03 6.62
C VAL A 115 6.26 5.45 6.77
N ALA A 116 5.42 6.04 7.62
CA ALA A 116 4.02 5.65 7.76
C ALA A 116 3.26 5.86 6.44
N TYR A 117 3.46 7.00 5.78
CA TYR A 117 2.85 7.30 4.49
C TYR A 117 3.24 6.28 3.41
N ILE A 118 4.55 5.99 3.24
CA ILE A 118 5.02 5.01 2.26
C ILE A 118 4.40 3.64 2.52
N ASN A 119 4.33 3.21 3.78
CA ASN A 119 3.78 1.91 4.14
C ASN A 119 2.27 1.82 3.84
N GLU A 120 1.49 2.84 4.18
CA GLU A 120 0.06 2.86 3.87
C GLU A 120 -0.21 3.00 2.38
N PHE A 121 0.61 3.78 1.66
CA PHE A 121 0.54 3.88 0.20
C PHE A 121 0.74 2.51 -0.46
N ILE A 122 1.76 1.76 -0.05
CA ILE A 122 2.01 0.41 -0.54
C ILE A 122 0.81 -0.50 -0.26
N LYS A 123 0.26 -0.50 0.97
CA LYS A 123 -0.94 -1.30 1.28
C LYS A 123 -2.13 -0.93 0.41
N SER A 124 -2.40 0.37 0.24
CA SER A 124 -3.48 0.86 -0.60
C SER A 124 -3.32 0.40 -2.05
N LEU A 125 -2.09 0.42 -2.57
CA LEU A 125 -1.75 -0.08 -3.91
C LEU A 125 -2.07 -1.58 -4.05
N TYR A 126 -1.67 -2.40 -3.06
CA TYR A 126 -1.93 -3.85 -3.05
C TYR A 126 -3.41 -4.22 -2.89
N ILE A 127 -4.29 -3.28 -2.52
CA ILE A 127 -5.72 -3.53 -2.38
C ILE A 127 -6.48 -2.99 -3.61
N THR A 128 -6.25 -1.72 -3.94
CA THR A 128 -7.01 -1.02 -4.99
C THR A 128 -6.66 -1.52 -6.39
N LEU A 129 -5.37 -1.76 -6.66
CA LEU A 129 -4.90 -2.15 -7.99
C LEU A 129 -5.39 -3.56 -8.37
N PRO A 130 -5.29 -4.59 -7.50
CA PRO A 130 -5.87 -5.91 -7.78
C PRO A 130 -7.39 -5.92 -7.95
N LEU A 131 -8.12 -5.09 -7.20
CA LEU A 131 -9.57 -4.94 -7.40
C LEU A 131 -9.88 -4.45 -8.81
N MET A 132 -9.21 -3.36 -9.24
CA MET A 132 -9.45 -2.78 -10.56
C MET A 132 -9.07 -3.77 -11.67
N LEU A 133 -7.92 -4.43 -11.55
CA LEU A 133 -7.51 -5.47 -12.50
C LEU A 133 -8.53 -6.60 -12.57
N GLY A 134 -8.99 -7.12 -11.43
CA GLY A 134 -9.97 -8.19 -11.37
C GLY A 134 -11.31 -7.82 -12.03
N PHE A 135 -11.78 -6.59 -11.81
CA PHE A 135 -12.99 -6.10 -12.46
C PHE A 135 -12.82 -5.94 -13.97
N GLY A 136 -11.69 -5.38 -14.41
CA GLY A 136 -11.38 -5.18 -15.83
C GLY A 136 -11.32 -6.50 -16.60
N ILE A 137 -10.71 -7.53 -16.02
CA ILE A 137 -10.63 -8.88 -16.58
C ILE A 137 -12.03 -9.51 -16.67
N LEU A 138 -12.82 -9.45 -15.60
CA LEU A 138 -14.16 -10.07 -15.56
C LEU A 138 -15.17 -9.41 -16.51
N CYS A 139 -15.07 -8.10 -16.71
CA CYS A 139 -15.97 -7.36 -17.58
C CYS A 139 -15.47 -7.25 -19.03
N GLY A 140 -14.27 -7.76 -19.34
CA GLY A 140 -13.68 -7.68 -20.68
C GLY A 140 -13.40 -6.24 -21.14
N LEU A 141 -12.90 -5.38 -20.24
CA LEU A 141 -12.65 -3.97 -20.56
C LEU A 141 -11.38 -3.77 -21.41
N ASN A 142 -11.37 -2.67 -22.18
CA ASN A 142 -10.26 -2.30 -23.07
C ASN A 142 -8.95 -2.01 -22.32
N ILE A 143 -7.82 -2.11 -23.03
CA ILE A 143 -6.47 -1.82 -22.51
C ILE A 143 -6.37 -0.46 -21.78
N TRP A 144 -7.10 0.55 -22.26
CA TRP A 144 -7.15 1.89 -21.66
C TRP A 144 -7.63 1.91 -20.22
N PHE A 145 -8.51 0.99 -19.84
CA PHE A 145 -8.96 0.85 -18.46
C PHE A 145 -7.81 0.43 -17.53
N PHE A 146 -6.93 -0.46 -17.99
CA PHE A 146 -5.79 -0.91 -17.19
C PHE A 146 -4.77 0.22 -17.00
N VAL A 147 -4.50 1.01 -18.04
CA VAL A 147 -3.66 2.20 -17.93
C VAL A 147 -4.27 3.24 -16.97
N ALA A 148 -5.57 3.51 -17.10
CA ALA A 148 -6.28 4.42 -16.21
C ALA A 148 -6.28 3.93 -14.76
N SER A 149 -6.41 2.62 -14.53
CA SER A 149 -6.36 2.03 -13.19
C SER A 149 -5.01 2.22 -12.51
N ALA A 150 -3.91 2.07 -13.25
CA ALA A 150 -2.58 2.33 -12.72
C ALA A 150 -2.45 3.81 -12.30
N ILE A 151 -2.86 4.75 -13.16
CA ILE A 151 -2.78 6.19 -12.86
C ILE A 151 -3.63 6.56 -11.63
N LEU A 152 -4.86 6.06 -11.56
CA LEU A 152 -5.81 6.38 -10.49
C LEU A 152 -5.32 5.87 -9.13
N THR A 153 -4.56 4.77 -9.09
CA THR A 153 -3.97 4.28 -7.84
C THR A 153 -2.79 5.13 -7.31
N PHE A 154 -2.19 5.99 -8.15
CA PHE A 154 -1.13 6.92 -7.72
C PHE A 154 -1.67 8.28 -7.24
N ILE A 155 -2.94 8.60 -7.51
CA ILE A 155 -3.62 9.84 -7.11
C ILE A 155 -4.32 9.60 -5.76
#